data_AF-A0A1I3VQE7-F1
#
_entry.id   AF-A0A1I3VQE7-F1
#
_cell.length_a   1.000
_cell.length_b   1.000
_cell.length_c   1.000
_cell.angle_alpha   90.00
_cell.angle_beta   90.00
_cell.angle_gamma   90.00
#
_symmetry.space_group_name_H-M   'P 1'
#
loop_
_entity.id
_entity.type
_entity.pdbx_description
1 polymer ?
#
loop_
_entity_poly.entity_id
_entity_poly.type
_entity_poly.pdbx_seq_one_letter_code
_entity_poly.pdbx_strand_id
1 'polypeptide(L)'
;MAVNTDHSPGSRLLQQLSRSSDSTSLPCLAERLGRLFGLGDTMSLDAAIAGRSRHPGSPQAAVVERLTEELATSRRALVRRIEDWAGDVTFDDEPAFEPLQNAWLGAQRKVAATSRQLRDKVRKAMKEQGPTLAHLAELDAVFDQTMAGYTSQCFAAIPKELEQRFQTLQNADRPTPESDNWLHRYCEEARNLLLAELDVRLEPVLGLLEACHNEVSEHS
;
A
#
# COMPACT_ATOMS: atom_id res chain seq x y z
N MET A 1 -14.94 31.36 -3.77
CA MET A 1 -13.82 31.25 -4.71
C MET A 1 -13.59 29.77 -4.95
N ALA A 2 -13.89 29.30 -6.16
CA ALA A 2 -13.70 27.91 -6.56
C ALA A 2 -12.20 27.60 -6.59
N VAL A 3 -11.75 26.66 -5.76
CA VAL A 3 -10.40 26.12 -5.82
C VAL A 3 -10.35 25.23 -7.05
N ASN A 4 -9.62 25.70 -8.06
CA ASN A 4 -9.22 24.90 -9.22
C ASN A 4 -8.52 23.63 -8.71
N THR A 5 -9.20 22.49 -8.83
CA THR A 5 -8.56 21.17 -8.72
C THR A 5 -7.60 21.03 -9.89
N ASP A 6 -6.34 21.27 -9.59
CA ASP A 6 -5.22 21.11 -10.49
C ASP A 6 -5.26 19.72 -11.15
N HIS A 7 -5.23 19.69 -12.48
CA HIS A 7 -5.36 18.48 -13.29
C HIS A 7 -4.01 17.77 -13.38
N SER A 8 -3.49 17.27 -12.26
CA SER A 8 -2.26 16.49 -12.28
C SER A 8 -2.48 15.17 -13.04
N PRO A 9 -1.60 14.76 -13.97
CA PRO A 9 -1.78 13.57 -14.81
C PRO A 9 -1.99 12.27 -14.02
N GLY A 10 -1.37 12.14 -12.83
CA GLY A 10 -1.61 11.01 -11.91
C GLY A 10 -3.05 10.89 -11.41
N SER A 11 -3.78 12.00 -11.28
CA SER A 11 -5.20 11.98 -10.86
C SER A 11 -6.11 11.32 -11.90
N ARG A 12 -5.76 11.40 -13.19
CA ARG A 12 -6.56 10.81 -14.28
C ARG A 12 -6.39 9.30 -14.36
N LEU A 13 -5.16 8.78 -14.21
CA LEU A 13 -4.92 7.33 -14.21
C LEU A 13 -5.57 6.66 -12.99
N LEU A 14 -5.49 7.31 -11.81
CA LEU A 14 -6.21 6.87 -10.61
C LEU A 14 -7.74 6.91 -10.80
N GLN A 15 -8.28 7.93 -11.48
CA GLN A 15 -9.71 7.97 -11.85
C GLN A 15 -10.09 6.89 -12.87
N GLN A 16 -9.20 6.52 -13.79
CA GLN A 16 -9.43 5.42 -14.74
C GLN A 16 -9.46 4.07 -14.04
N LEU A 17 -8.53 3.82 -13.10
CA LEU A 17 -8.53 2.63 -12.24
C LEU A 17 -9.78 2.53 -11.35
N SER A 18 -10.28 3.68 -10.87
CA SER A 18 -11.52 3.74 -10.10
C SER A 18 -12.77 3.51 -10.95
N ARG A 19 -12.73 3.76 -12.27
CA ARG A 19 -13.86 3.59 -13.19
C ARG A 19 -13.99 2.16 -13.71
N SER A 20 -12.89 1.43 -13.79
CA SER A 20 -12.89 -0.01 -14.12
C SER A 20 -13.38 -0.89 -12.95
N SER A 21 -13.60 -0.30 -11.77
CA SER A 21 -14.36 -0.93 -10.68
C SER A 21 -15.83 -0.48 -10.78
N ASP A 22 -16.61 -1.20 -11.59
CA ASP A 22 -18.04 -0.93 -11.81
C ASP A 22 -18.79 -0.65 -10.50
N SER A 23 -19.38 0.55 -10.42
CA SER A 23 -20.25 0.99 -9.33
C SER A 23 -21.68 0.48 -9.56
N THR A 24 -21.87 -0.83 -9.62
CA THR A 24 -23.19 -1.42 -9.37
C THR A 24 -23.44 -1.26 -7.86
N SER A 25 -24.64 -0.87 -7.41
CA SER A 25 -24.94 -0.65 -5.98
C SER A 25 -24.50 -1.86 -5.12
N LEU A 26 -23.29 -1.77 -4.55
CA LEU A 26 -22.71 -2.87 -3.78
C LEU A 26 -23.44 -2.94 -2.43
N PRO A 27 -23.62 -4.13 -1.86
CA PRO A 27 -24.14 -4.29 -0.51
C PRO A 27 -23.26 -3.56 0.53
N CYS A 28 -23.78 -3.37 1.75
CA CYS A 28 -23.08 -2.64 2.81
C CYS A 28 -21.67 -3.21 3.06
N LEU A 29 -20.76 -2.37 3.56
CA LEU A 29 -19.34 -2.72 3.79
C LEU A 29 -19.17 -4.05 4.53
N ALA A 30 -20.00 -4.29 5.55
CA ALA A 30 -19.96 -5.52 6.34
C ALA A 30 -20.24 -6.77 5.51
N GLU A 31 -21.18 -6.71 4.56
CA GLU A 31 -21.50 -7.86 3.70
C GLU A 31 -20.39 -8.11 2.66
N ARG A 32 -19.78 -7.05 2.12
CA ARG A 32 -18.62 -7.16 1.23
C ARG A 32 -17.42 -7.77 1.95
N LEU A 33 -17.14 -7.30 3.16
CA LEU A 33 -16.09 -7.87 4.01
C LEU A 33 -16.40 -9.32 4.33
N GLY A 34 -17.64 -9.65 4.74
CA GLY A 34 -18.04 -11.02 5.05
C GLY A 34 -17.80 -12.02 3.91
N ARG A 35 -17.97 -11.60 2.65
CA ARG A 35 -17.68 -12.45 1.47
C ARG A 35 -16.19 -12.76 1.28
N LEU A 36 -15.30 -11.97 1.89
CA LEU A 36 -13.86 -12.19 1.85
C LEU A 36 -13.39 -13.18 2.92
N PHE A 37 -14.21 -13.47 3.94
CA PHE A 37 -13.90 -14.43 4.99
C PHE A 37 -14.41 -15.83 4.61
N GLY A 38 -13.49 -16.78 4.43
CA GLY A 38 -13.84 -18.19 4.33
C GLY A 38 -14.15 -18.80 5.70
N LEU A 39 -14.63 -20.05 5.72
CA LEU A 39 -14.91 -20.77 6.98
C LEU A 39 -13.68 -20.84 7.90
N GLY A 40 -12.48 -21.06 7.35
CA GLY A 40 -11.23 -21.07 8.11
C GLY A 40 -10.88 -19.73 8.75
N ASP A 41 -11.14 -18.63 8.04
CA ASP A 41 -10.93 -17.27 8.53
C ASP A 41 -11.92 -16.93 9.64
N THR A 42 -13.19 -17.34 9.51
CA THR A 42 -14.21 -17.09 10.54
C THR A 42 -13.90 -17.77 11.87
N MET A 43 -13.36 -19.00 11.86
CA MET A 43 -12.91 -19.67 13.09
C MET A 43 -11.68 -18.99 13.70
N SER A 44 -10.75 -18.52 12.87
CA SER A 44 -9.56 -17.80 13.35
C SER A 44 -9.94 -16.44 13.93
N LEU A 45 -10.91 -15.76 13.33
CA LEU A 45 -11.48 -14.51 13.83
C LEU A 45 -12.21 -14.72 15.16
N ASP A 46 -13.06 -15.74 15.27
CA ASP A 46 -13.75 -16.08 16.53
C ASP A 46 -12.74 -16.40 17.66
N ALA A 47 -11.68 -17.14 17.32
CA ALA A 47 -10.60 -17.43 18.26
C ALA A 47 -9.86 -16.16 18.73
N ALA A 48 -9.58 -15.22 17.80
CA ALA A 48 -8.97 -13.95 18.11
C ALA A 48 -9.90 -13.07 18.97
N ILE A 49 -11.19 -12.94 18.60
CA ILE A 49 -12.22 -12.17 19.33
C ILE A 49 -12.34 -12.64 20.79
N ALA A 50 -12.22 -13.94 21.04
CA ALA A 50 -12.32 -14.48 22.39
C ALA A 50 -11.20 -14.01 23.34
N GLY A 51 -10.12 -13.38 22.84
CA GLY A 51 -9.14 -12.67 23.66
C GLY A 51 -8.47 -13.53 24.73
N ARG A 52 -8.30 -14.83 24.47
CA ARG A 52 -7.89 -15.82 25.49
C ARG A 52 -6.39 -15.76 25.83
N SER A 53 -5.62 -14.92 25.14
CA SER A 53 -4.17 -14.90 25.22
C SER A 53 -3.67 -14.01 26.36
N ARG A 54 -3.21 -14.63 27.46
CA ARG A 54 -2.64 -13.91 28.61
C ARG A 54 -1.19 -13.52 28.30
N HIS A 55 -1.01 -12.30 27.78
CA HIS A 55 0.32 -11.77 27.47
C HIS A 55 0.87 -10.92 28.63
N PRO A 56 2.06 -11.25 29.15
CA PRO A 56 2.73 -10.42 30.15
C PRO A 56 3.31 -9.17 29.49
N GLY A 57 3.22 -8.03 30.17
CA GLY A 57 3.78 -6.77 29.69
C GLY A 57 2.95 -5.57 30.13
N SER A 58 3.57 -4.40 30.10
CA SER A 58 2.92 -3.10 30.25
C SER A 58 3.31 -2.22 29.07
N PRO A 59 2.44 -1.33 28.60
CA PRO A 59 2.75 -0.42 27.51
C PRO A 59 3.99 0.42 27.81
N GLN A 60 4.99 0.38 26.92
CA GLN A 60 6.21 1.17 27.02
C GLN A 60 6.33 2.17 25.86
N ALA A 61 6.40 3.46 26.18
CA ALA A 61 6.55 4.56 25.21
C ALA A 61 7.79 4.38 24.31
N ALA A 62 8.93 4.01 24.89
CA ALA A 62 10.20 3.88 24.16
C ALA A 62 10.17 2.85 23.03
N VAL A 63 9.34 1.80 23.15
CA VAL A 63 9.14 0.81 22.09
C VAL A 63 8.33 1.40 20.94
N VAL A 64 7.27 2.15 21.25
CA VAL A 64 6.41 2.81 20.25
C VAL A 64 7.19 3.88 19.49
N GLU A 65 7.99 4.68 20.18
CA GLU A 65 8.88 5.68 19.58
C GLU A 65 9.87 5.03 18.61
N ARG A 66 10.55 3.95 19.02
CA ARG A 66 11.49 3.21 18.16
C ARG A 66 10.83 2.68 16.88
N LEU A 67 9.63 2.10 16.99
CA LEU A 67 8.90 1.58 15.82
C LEU A 67 8.44 2.71 14.89
N THR A 68 8.06 3.86 15.46
CA THR A 68 7.68 5.06 14.70
C THR A 68 8.88 5.61 13.92
N GLU A 69 10.07 5.66 14.52
CA GLU A 69 11.31 6.04 13.85
C GLU A 69 11.70 5.04 12.74
N GLU A 70 11.52 3.74 12.99
CA GLU A 70 11.78 2.69 12.00
C GLU A 70 10.83 2.80 10.80
N LEU A 71 9.54 3.06 11.03
CA LEU A 71 8.56 3.34 9.98
C LEU A 71 8.97 4.57 9.18
N ALA A 72 9.29 5.69 9.85
CA ALA A 72 9.68 6.93 9.18
C ALA A 72 10.94 6.74 8.32
N THR A 73 11.92 5.99 8.82
CA THR A 73 13.16 5.67 8.09
C THR A 73 12.89 4.78 6.89
N SER A 74 12.09 3.74 7.06
CA SER A 74 11.73 2.82 5.98
C SER A 74 10.90 3.51 4.90
N ARG A 75 9.94 4.38 5.27
CA ARG A 75 9.15 5.19 4.34
C ARG A 75 10.06 6.10 3.51
N ARG A 76 10.99 6.83 4.14
CA ARG A 76 11.96 7.68 3.42
C ARG A 76 12.82 6.88 2.43
N ALA A 77 13.28 5.70 2.84
CA ALA A 77 14.08 4.84 1.96
C ALA A 77 13.28 4.32 0.76
N LEU A 78 12.01 3.95 0.96
CA LEU A 78 11.12 3.52 -0.11
C LEU A 78 10.77 4.66 -1.06
N VAL A 79 10.45 5.86 -0.55
CA VAL A 79 10.15 7.04 -1.37
C VAL A 79 11.33 7.37 -2.28
N ARG A 80 12.57 7.42 -1.77
CA ARG A 80 13.76 7.66 -2.59
C ARG A 80 13.94 6.61 -3.69
N ARG A 81 13.71 5.33 -3.35
CA ARG A 81 13.78 4.24 -4.33
C ARG A 81 12.69 4.34 -5.39
N ILE A 82 11.48 4.76 -5.01
CA ILE A 82 10.36 4.98 -5.93
C ILE A 82 10.61 6.20 -6.82
N GLU A 83 11.22 7.26 -6.29
CA GLU A 83 11.61 8.43 -7.09
C GLU A 83 12.59 8.06 -8.20
N ASP A 84 13.50 7.12 -7.92
CA ASP A 84 14.53 6.62 -8.83
C ASP A 84 14.18 5.25 -9.47
N TRP A 85 12.89 4.91 -9.57
CA TRP A 85 12.48 3.54 -9.93
C TRP A 85 12.96 3.10 -11.33
N ALA A 86 13.16 4.04 -12.25
CA ALA A 86 13.61 3.83 -13.62
C ALA A 86 15.03 4.35 -13.89
N GLY A 87 15.79 4.74 -12.86
CA GLY A 87 17.11 5.38 -13.01
C GLY A 87 18.12 4.54 -13.77
N ASP A 88 18.05 3.21 -13.63
CA ASP A 88 18.94 2.26 -14.30
C ASP A 88 18.46 1.85 -15.71
N VAL A 89 17.31 2.33 -16.16
CA VAL A 89 16.74 1.96 -17.47
C VAL A 89 17.24 2.92 -18.54
N THR A 90 18.06 2.41 -19.45
CA THR A 90 18.58 3.15 -20.60
C THR A 90 18.07 2.56 -21.91
N PHE A 91 17.88 3.42 -22.90
CA PHE A 91 17.48 3.03 -24.25
C PHE A 91 18.50 3.54 -25.26
N ASP A 92 19.00 2.65 -26.11
CA ASP A 92 19.90 3.01 -27.20
C ASP A 92 19.12 3.56 -28.41
N ASP A 93 17.87 3.08 -28.60
CA ASP A 93 16.95 3.45 -29.68
C ASP A 93 15.56 3.84 -29.10
N GLU A 94 14.47 3.44 -29.76
CA GLU A 94 13.11 3.73 -29.30
C GLU A 94 12.82 3.02 -27.94
N PRO A 95 12.18 3.72 -26.98
CA PRO A 95 11.89 3.15 -25.68
C PRO A 95 11.04 1.87 -25.75
N ALA A 96 11.57 0.78 -25.20
CA ALA A 96 10.85 -0.48 -25.07
C ALA A 96 10.12 -0.59 -23.72
N PHE A 97 8.95 -1.22 -23.71
CA PHE A 97 8.13 -1.35 -22.49
C PHE A 97 8.71 -2.36 -21.48
N GLU A 98 9.28 -3.48 -21.95
CA GLU A 98 9.70 -4.59 -21.08
C GLU A 98 10.73 -4.19 -20.00
N PRO A 99 11.81 -3.43 -20.31
CA PRO A 99 12.74 -2.95 -19.28
C PRO A 99 12.07 -2.09 -18.20
N LEU A 100 11.16 -1.19 -18.59
CA LEU A 100 10.40 -0.34 -17.67
C LEU A 100 9.46 -1.18 -16.81
N GLN A 101 8.74 -2.12 -17.41
CA GLN A 101 7.83 -3.00 -16.68
C GLN A 101 8.58 -3.81 -15.63
N ASN A 102 9.74 -4.36 -15.97
CA ASN A 102 10.56 -5.14 -15.04
C ASN A 102 11.10 -4.29 -13.88
N ALA A 103 11.58 -3.08 -14.16
CA ALA A 103 12.03 -2.13 -13.14
C ALA A 103 10.88 -1.74 -12.20
N TRP A 104 9.71 -1.41 -12.75
CA TRP A 104 8.52 -1.05 -12.00
C TRP A 104 8.03 -2.20 -11.10
N LEU A 105 7.94 -3.42 -11.63
CA LEU A 105 7.60 -4.63 -10.85
C LEU A 105 8.63 -4.93 -9.76
N GLY A 106 9.91 -4.61 -9.99
CA GLY A 106 10.96 -4.66 -8.97
C GLY A 106 10.71 -3.69 -7.82
N ALA A 107 10.37 -2.44 -8.13
CA ALA A 107 10.02 -1.43 -7.14
C ALA A 107 8.74 -1.82 -6.37
N GLN A 108 7.69 -2.26 -7.07
CA GLN A 108 6.42 -2.68 -6.47
C GLN A 108 6.61 -3.84 -5.46
N ARG A 109 7.35 -4.88 -5.84
CA ARG A 109 7.68 -6.00 -4.93
C ARG A 109 8.42 -5.54 -3.69
N LYS A 110 9.33 -4.56 -3.84
CA LYS A 110 10.08 -4.01 -2.70
C LYS A 110 9.18 -3.23 -1.74
N VAL A 111 8.25 -2.43 -2.28
CA VAL A 111 7.21 -1.74 -1.50
C VAL A 111 6.38 -2.76 -0.73
N ALA A 112 5.80 -3.75 -1.42
CA ALA A 112 4.97 -4.78 -0.81
C ALA A 112 5.69 -5.55 0.32
N ALA A 113 6.92 -6.00 0.08
CA ALA A 113 7.70 -6.75 1.05
C ALA A 113 8.06 -5.91 2.29
N THR A 114 8.46 -4.66 2.09
CA THR A 114 8.90 -3.79 3.20
C THR A 114 7.70 -3.39 4.07
N SER A 115 6.56 -3.05 3.48
CA SER A 115 5.34 -2.73 4.24
C SER A 115 4.85 -3.94 5.06
N ARG A 116 4.89 -5.15 4.49
CA ARG A 116 4.54 -6.38 5.23
C ARG A 116 5.48 -6.62 6.41
N GLN A 117 6.79 -6.47 6.19
CA GLN A 117 7.79 -6.63 7.25
C GLN A 117 7.59 -5.62 8.40
N LEU A 118 7.24 -4.37 8.09
CA LEU A 118 6.94 -3.35 9.10
C LEU A 118 5.70 -3.72 9.92
N ARG A 119 4.61 -4.14 9.26
CA ARG A 119 3.39 -4.60 9.94
C ARG A 119 3.65 -5.78 10.86
N ASP A 120 4.40 -6.77 10.39
CA ASP A 120 4.80 -7.95 11.20
C ASP A 120 5.63 -7.55 12.43
N LYS A 121 6.57 -6.60 12.28
CA LYS A 121 7.38 -6.09 13.40
C LYS A 121 6.53 -5.36 14.44
N VAL A 122 5.63 -4.49 14.01
CA VAL A 122 4.72 -3.77 14.91
C VAL A 122 3.82 -4.78 15.65
N ARG A 123 3.19 -5.72 14.94
CA ARG A 123 2.38 -6.79 15.56
C ARG A 123 3.18 -7.60 16.58
N LYS A 124 4.44 -7.93 16.29
CA LYS A 124 5.29 -8.66 17.23
C LYS A 124 5.54 -7.87 18.51
N ALA A 125 5.88 -6.59 18.38
CA ALA A 125 6.12 -5.73 19.54
C ALA A 125 4.86 -5.50 20.38
N MET A 126 3.69 -5.35 19.75
CA MET A 126 2.40 -5.20 20.44
C MET A 126 2.09 -6.37 21.37
N LYS A 127 2.47 -7.60 21.00
CA LYS A 127 2.25 -8.79 21.85
C LYS A 127 3.04 -8.76 23.17
N GLU A 128 4.10 -7.96 23.24
CA GLU A 128 4.95 -7.80 24.43
C GLU A 128 4.52 -6.60 25.30
N GLN A 129 3.50 -5.84 24.88
CA GLN A 129 3.08 -4.56 25.49
C GLN A 129 1.79 -4.69 26.32
N GLY A 130 1.38 -5.93 26.66
CA GLY A 130 0.20 -6.22 27.47
C GLY A 130 -0.96 -6.84 26.69
N PRO A 131 -2.04 -7.23 27.39
CA PRO A 131 -3.13 -8.03 26.82
C PRO A 131 -3.95 -7.29 25.75
N THR A 132 -4.21 -5.98 25.91
CA THR A 132 -5.01 -5.19 24.97
C THR A 132 -4.36 -5.13 23.58
N LEU A 133 -3.08 -4.74 23.54
CA LEU A 133 -2.32 -4.63 22.29
C LEU A 133 -2.04 -6.00 21.68
N ALA A 134 -1.82 -7.04 22.49
CA ALA A 134 -1.68 -8.40 22.00
C ALA A 134 -2.95 -8.90 21.28
N HIS A 135 -4.13 -8.63 21.85
CA HIS A 135 -5.41 -8.96 21.25
C HIS A 135 -5.62 -8.22 19.92
N LEU A 136 -5.33 -6.91 19.87
CA LEU A 136 -5.39 -6.14 18.64
C LEU A 136 -4.44 -6.68 17.56
N ALA A 137 -3.23 -7.10 17.94
CA ALA A 137 -2.27 -7.70 17.01
C ALA A 137 -2.72 -9.06 16.46
N GLU A 138 -3.48 -9.84 17.23
CA GLU A 138 -4.10 -11.09 16.75
C GLU A 138 -5.22 -10.81 15.75
N LEU A 139 -6.11 -9.86 16.05
CA LEU A 139 -7.16 -9.43 15.12
C LEU A 139 -6.55 -8.94 13.81
N ASP A 140 -5.56 -8.04 13.88
CA ASP A 140 -4.85 -7.52 12.71
C ASP A 140 -4.24 -8.64 11.85
N ALA A 141 -3.64 -9.66 12.48
CA ALA A 141 -3.04 -10.79 11.76
C ALA A 141 -4.09 -11.61 11.00
N VAL A 142 -5.28 -11.81 11.59
CA VAL A 142 -6.39 -12.49 10.90
C VAL A 142 -6.84 -11.65 9.70
N PHE A 143 -7.07 -10.34 9.88
CA PHE A 143 -7.45 -9.46 8.78
C PHE A 143 -6.41 -9.41 7.66
N ASP A 144 -5.12 -9.31 8.00
CA ASP A 144 -4.01 -9.32 7.03
C ASP A 144 -4.02 -10.61 6.19
N GLN A 145 -4.16 -11.76 6.85
CA GLN A 145 -4.17 -13.07 6.19
C GLN A 145 -5.39 -13.24 5.28
N THR A 146 -6.59 -12.91 5.77
CA THR A 146 -7.83 -13.05 5.00
C THR A 146 -7.84 -12.10 3.79
N MET A 147 -7.33 -10.89 3.94
CA MET A 147 -7.29 -9.88 2.87
C MET A 147 -6.10 -10.02 1.92
N ALA A 148 -5.12 -10.89 2.21
CA ALA A 148 -3.89 -11.01 1.41
C ALA A 148 -4.16 -11.34 -0.06
N GLY A 149 -5.09 -12.26 -0.33
CA GLY A 149 -5.46 -12.65 -1.69
C GLY A 149 -6.13 -11.51 -2.46
N TYR A 150 -7.08 -10.83 -1.82
CA TYR A 150 -7.80 -9.70 -2.41
C TYR A 150 -6.88 -8.52 -2.70
N THR A 151 -6.06 -8.11 -1.72
CA THR A 151 -5.10 -7.01 -1.89
C THR A 151 -4.09 -7.32 -2.99
N SER A 152 -3.57 -8.55 -3.07
CA SER A 152 -2.69 -8.99 -4.16
C SER A 152 -3.36 -8.84 -5.54
N GLN A 153 -4.62 -9.25 -5.67
CA GLN A 153 -5.38 -9.12 -6.91
C GLN A 153 -5.60 -7.65 -7.32
N CYS A 154 -5.92 -6.77 -6.37
CA CYS A 154 -6.08 -5.35 -6.65
C CYS A 154 -4.81 -4.73 -7.24
N PHE A 155 -3.64 -5.02 -6.66
CA PHE A 155 -2.37 -4.49 -7.16
C PHE A 155 -1.87 -5.16 -8.45
N ALA A 156 -2.28 -6.41 -8.70
CA ALA A 156 -1.92 -7.16 -9.92
C ALA A 156 -2.58 -6.61 -11.20
N ALA A 157 -3.62 -5.79 -11.09
CA ALA A 157 -4.24 -5.12 -12.24
C ALA A 157 -3.40 -3.94 -12.76
N ILE A 158 -2.58 -3.31 -11.92
CA ILE A 158 -1.87 -2.07 -12.23
C ILE A 158 -0.87 -2.21 -13.40
N PRO A 159 -0.03 -3.27 -13.49
CA PRO A 159 0.90 -3.43 -14.61
C PRO A 159 0.23 -3.42 -15.99
N LYS A 160 -0.96 -4.01 -16.10
CA LYS A 160 -1.72 -4.07 -17.36
C LYS A 160 -2.23 -2.69 -17.79
N GLU A 161 -2.64 -1.88 -16.83
CA GLU A 161 -3.10 -0.51 -17.07
C GLU A 161 -1.92 0.41 -17.45
N LEU A 162 -0.75 0.18 -16.85
CA LEU A 162 0.49 0.83 -17.25
C LEU A 162 0.91 0.47 -18.67
N GLU A 163 0.75 -0.78 -19.10
CA GLU A 163 1.03 -1.20 -20.48
C GLU A 163 0.15 -0.47 -21.49
N GLN A 164 -1.17 -0.43 -21.26
CA GLN A 164 -2.09 0.32 -22.11
C GLN A 164 -1.77 1.80 -22.14
N ARG A 165 -1.36 2.36 -20.98
CA ARG A 165 -0.97 3.77 -20.88
C ARG A 165 0.30 4.06 -21.67
N PHE A 166 1.29 3.18 -21.60
CA PHE A 166 2.53 3.27 -22.39
C PHE A 166 2.22 3.32 -23.88
N GLN A 167 1.43 2.36 -24.39
CA GLN A 167 1.04 2.29 -25.80
C GLN A 167 0.25 3.54 -26.24
N THR A 168 -0.63 4.05 -25.37
CA THR A 168 -1.41 5.26 -25.67
C THR A 168 -0.52 6.50 -25.81
N LEU A 169 0.50 6.64 -24.94
CA LEU A 169 1.42 7.76 -24.96
C LEU A 169 2.41 7.66 -26.11
N GLN A 170 2.89 6.46 -26.45
CA GLN A 170 3.77 6.20 -27.59
C GLN A 170 3.08 6.51 -28.93
N ASN A 171 1.80 6.11 -29.07
CA ASN A 171 1.03 6.30 -30.31
C ASN A 171 0.37 7.69 -30.42
N ALA A 172 0.58 8.59 -29.45
CA ALA A 172 0.04 9.95 -29.48
C ALA A 172 0.83 10.82 -30.48
N ASP A 173 0.54 10.62 -31.76
CA ASP A 173 1.26 11.07 -32.95
C ASP A 173 1.15 12.59 -33.25
N ARG A 174 1.49 13.46 -32.28
CA ARG A 174 1.56 14.91 -32.55
C ARG A 174 2.91 15.48 -32.12
N PRO A 175 3.82 15.77 -33.07
CA PRO A 175 5.09 16.41 -32.76
C PRO A 175 4.80 17.83 -32.25
N THR A 176 4.86 17.95 -30.94
CA THR A 176 4.85 19.21 -30.20
C THR A 176 6.08 19.16 -29.30
N PRO A 177 6.63 20.28 -28.83
CA PRO A 177 7.74 20.24 -27.87
C PRO A 177 7.43 19.39 -26.61
N GLU A 178 6.14 19.17 -26.32
CA GLU A 178 5.64 18.28 -25.26
C GLU A 178 5.63 16.78 -25.63
N SER A 179 5.65 16.43 -26.92
CA SER A 179 5.70 15.03 -27.36
C SER A 179 7.05 14.37 -27.10
N ASP A 180 8.15 15.13 -27.05
CA ASP A 180 9.48 14.62 -26.65
C ASP A 180 9.54 14.20 -25.17
N ASN A 181 8.52 14.52 -24.38
CA ASN A 181 8.47 14.25 -22.94
C ASN A 181 7.47 13.14 -22.56
N TRP A 182 6.96 12.37 -23.52
CA TRP A 182 5.93 11.35 -23.26
C TRP A 182 6.42 10.24 -22.32
N LEU A 183 7.68 9.81 -22.47
CA LEU A 183 8.29 8.77 -21.64
C LEU A 183 8.47 9.26 -20.20
N HIS A 184 8.92 10.51 -20.01
CA HIS A 184 9.00 11.12 -18.69
C HIS A 184 7.63 11.19 -18.01
N ARG A 185 6.59 11.58 -18.77
CA ARG A 185 5.20 11.59 -18.27
C ARG A 185 4.73 10.20 -17.87
N TYR A 186 5.01 9.19 -18.67
CA TYR A 186 4.76 7.79 -18.30
C TYR A 186 5.48 7.44 -17.00
N CYS A 187 6.76 7.81 -16.88
CA CYS A 187 7.56 7.50 -15.70
C CYS A 187 7.07 8.20 -14.43
N GLU A 188 6.59 9.43 -14.56
CA GLU A 188 5.95 10.19 -13.50
C GLU A 188 4.63 9.55 -13.05
N GLU A 189 3.77 9.15 -14.00
CA GLU A 189 2.50 8.48 -13.69
C GLU A 189 2.72 7.14 -12.99
N ALA A 190 3.68 6.33 -13.48
CA ALA A 190 4.05 5.06 -12.87
C ALA A 190 4.66 5.23 -11.47
N ARG A 191 5.46 6.29 -11.25
CA ARG A 191 5.98 6.68 -9.93
C ARG A 191 4.85 7.04 -8.98
N ASN A 192 3.89 7.85 -9.42
CA ASN A 192 2.77 8.30 -8.59
C ASN A 192 1.89 7.11 -8.15
N LEU A 193 1.71 6.10 -9.01
CA LEU A 193 1.03 4.86 -8.64
C LEU A 193 1.77 4.09 -7.55
N LEU A 194 3.11 4.00 -7.62
CA LEU A 194 3.91 3.36 -6.56
C LEU A 194 3.85 4.12 -5.23
N LEU A 195 3.84 5.46 -5.27
CA LEU A 195 3.69 6.29 -4.07
C LEU A 195 2.30 6.09 -3.44
N ALA A 196 1.24 6.10 -4.26
CA ALA A 196 -0.12 5.84 -3.79
C ALA A 196 -0.26 4.41 -3.21
N GLU A 197 0.33 3.41 -3.85
CA GLU A 197 0.38 2.04 -3.32
C GLU A 197 1.14 1.97 -1.99
N LEU A 198 2.27 2.69 -1.86
CA LEU A 198 3.02 2.77 -0.61
C LEU A 198 2.16 3.33 0.52
N ASP A 199 1.46 4.45 0.29
CA ASP A 199 0.61 5.07 1.30
C ASP A 199 -0.49 4.10 1.75
N VAL A 200 -1.24 3.51 0.81
CA VAL A 200 -2.29 2.52 1.12
C VAL A 200 -1.75 1.33 1.93
N ARG A 201 -0.55 0.83 1.60
CA ARG A 201 0.05 -0.31 2.29
C ARG A 201 0.58 0.03 3.69
N LEU A 202 0.83 1.30 3.99
CA LEU A 202 1.31 1.75 5.31
C LEU A 202 0.18 2.10 6.28
N GLU A 203 -1.04 2.34 5.79
CA GLU A 203 -2.22 2.63 6.63
C GLU A 203 -2.40 1.64 7.81
N PRO A 204 -2.32 0.31 7.63
CA PRO A 204 -2.45 -0.62 8.76
C PRO A 204 -1.34 -0.44 9.80
N VAL A 205 -0.12 -0.13 9.37
CA VAL A 205 1.02 0.09 10.28
C VAL A 205 0.82 1.36 11.09
N LEU A 206 0.34 2.43 10.45
CA LEU A 206 0.01 3.70 11.10
C LEU A 206 -1.09 3.51 12.15
N GLY A 207 -2.18 2.82 11.81
CA GLY A 207 -3.27 2.54 12.74
C GLY A 207 -2.85 1.70 13.94
N LEU A 208 -1.98 0.70 13.75
CA LEU A 208 -1.44 -0.08 14.87
C LEU A 208 -0.54 0.76 15.80
N LEU A 209 0.29 1.64 15.24
CA LEU A 209 1.14 2.53 16.03
C LEU A 209 0.33 3.59 16.80
N GLU A 210 -0.73 4.12 16.19
CA GLU A 210 -1.69 5.01 16.85
C GLU A 210 -2.35 4.31 18.04
N ALA A 211 -2.81 3.07 17.86
CA ALA A 211 -3.36 2.27 18.95
C ALA A 211 -2.33 2.05 20.08
N CYS A 212 -1.06 1.79 19.74
CA CYS A 212 0.01 1.68 20.73
C CYS A 212 0.22 2.98 21.50
N HIS A 213 0.18 4.13 20.82
CA HIS A 213 0.36 5.44 21.44
C HIS A 213 -0.78 5.77 22.41
N ASN A 214 -2.02 5.45 22.02
CA ASN A 214 -3.20 5.62 22.87
C ASN A 214 -3.10 4.74 24.13
N GLU A 215 -2.75 3.47 23.98
CA GLU A 215 -2.59 2.56 25.13
C GLU A 215 -1.50 3.05 26.11
N VAL A 216 -0.37 3.54 25.60
CA VAL A 216 0.69 4.13 26.45
C VAL A 216 0.19 5.37 27.20
N SER A 217 -0.59 6.21 26.53
CA SER A 217 -1.12 7.44 27.11
C SER A 217 -2.17 7.17 28.20
N GLU A 218 -2.96 6.11 28.07
CA GLU A 218 -3.93 5.68 29.08
C GLU A 218 -3.28 5.09 30.35
N HIS A 219 -2.01 4.66 30.26
CA HIS A 219 -1.27 4.00 31.33
C HIS A 219 -0.10 4.83 31.90
N SER A 220 0.09 6.08 31.43
CA SER A 220 1.09 7.04 31.92
C SER A 220 0.53 7.96 32.99
#